data_AF-A0A7W1PNG7-F1
#
_entry.id   AF-A0A7W1PNG7-F1
#
_cell.length_a   1.000
_cell.length_b   1.000
_cell.length_c   1.000
_cell.angle_alpha   90.00
_cell.angle_beta   90.00
_cell.angle_gamma   90.00
#
_symmetry.space_group_name_H-M   'P 1'
#
loop_
_entity.id
_entity.type
_entity.pdbx_description
1 polymer ?
#
loop_
_entity_poly.entity_id
_entity_poly.type
_entity_poly.pdbx_seq_one_letter_code
_entity_poly.pdbx_strand_id
1 'polypeptide(L)'
;MALEYGRKDEATGAVVLAGMSRQIYEEIDTLLSPLLEEAIDRAPDGSVREVAVRALEAARGSWQKLAYAIAAGVVTHLQANLEVWNAETDTAPTLTVGGRTGTTSGHAHPAGDLTVTLEGFTFR
;
A
#
# COMPACT_ATOMS: atom_id res chain seq x y z
N MET A 1 -14.58 2.20 2.64
CA MET A 1 -13.53 1.23 3.06
C MET A 1 -12.13 1.80 2.80
N ALA A 2 -11.23 1.89 3.80
CA ALA A 2 -9.85 2.32 3.55
C ALA A 2 -9.07 1.16 2.88
N LEU A 3 -8.43 1.42 1.74
CA LEU A 3 -7.52 0.46 1.09
C LEU A 3 -6.22 0.41 1.89
N GLU A 4 -6.22 -0.37 2.97
CA GLU A 4 -5.03 -0.62 3.75
C GLU A 4 -4.15 -1.66 3.04
N TYR A 5 -2.90 -1.28 2.79
CA TYR A 5 -1.84 -2.21 2.45
C TYR A 5 -0.74 -2.06 3.51
N GLY A 6 0.08 -3.10 3.67
CA GLY A 6 1.18 -3.09 4.62
C GLY A 6 2.11 -1.88 4.47
N ARG A 7 2.98 -1.66 5.45
CA ARG A 7 3.98 -0.58 5.43
C ARG A 7 5.38 -1.15 5.31
N LYS A 8 6.25 -0.43 4.60
CA LYS A 8 7.69 -0.69 4.60
C LYS A 8 8.36 0.28 5.57
N ASP A 9 9.14 -0.25 6.51
CA ASP A 9 10.05 0.53 7.33
C ASP A 9 11.22 0.99 6.44
N GLU A 10 11.41 2.30 6.31
CA GLU A 10 12.45 2.85 5.44
C GLU A 10 13.87 2.69 5.99
N ALA A 11 14.02 2.59 7.31
CA ALA A 11 15.32 2.46 7.97
C ALA A 11 15.85 1.03 7.91
N THR A 12 14.95 0.04 8.06
CA THR A 12 15.32 -1.38 8.12
C THR A 12 14.97 -2.16 6.86
N GLY A 13 14.14 -1.59 5.97
CA GLY A 13 13.57 -2.29 4.83
C GLY A 13 12.59 -3.39 5.21
N ALA A 14 12.22 -3.51 6.50
CA ALA A 14 11.27 -4.50 6.99
C ALA A 14 9.86 -4.18 6.47
N VAL A 15 9.10 -5.21 6.14
CA VAL A 15 7.73 -5.08 5.66
C VAL A 15 6.78 -5.56 6.74
N VAL A 16 5.87 -4.69 7.17
CA VAL A 16 4.75 -5.05 8.04
C VAL A 16 3.54 -5.26 7.15
N LEU A 17 3.05 -6.49 7.07
CA LEU A 17 1.90 -6.83 6.24
C LEU A 17 0.59 -6.36 6.89
N ALA A 18 -0.32 -5.82 6.07
CA ALA A 18 -1.66 -5.42 6.46
C ALA A 18 -2.59 -5.46 5.25
N GLY A 19 -3.89 -5.58 5.50
CA GLY A 19 -4.93 -5.62 4.45
C GLY A 19 -4.56 -6.53 3.28
N MET A 20 -4.46 -5.95 2.08
CA MET A 20 -4.21 -6.69 0.84
C MET A 20 -2.85 -7.41 0.80
N SER A 21 -1.77 -6.79 1.31
CA SER A 21 -0.45 -7.44 1.27
C SER A 21 -0.37 -8.67 2.17
N ARG A 22 -1.13 -8.69 3.26
CA ARG A 22 -1.26 -9.88 4.11
C ARG A 22 -1.98 -11.01 3.38
N GLN A 23 -3.11 -10.72 2.72
CA GLN A 23 -3.87 -11.73 1.97
C GLN A 23 -3.04 -12.35 0.85
N ILE A 24 -2.29 -11.53 0.10
CA ILE A 24 -1.40 -12.02 -0.96
C ILE A 24 -0.31 -12.93 -0.37
N TYR A 25 0.29 -12.53 0.76
CA TYR A 25 1.30 -13.35 1.42
C TYR A 25 0.73 -14.70 1.91
N GLU A 26 -0.44 -14.68 2.56
CA GLU A 26 -1.12 -15.90 3.03
C GLU A 26 -1.41 -16.86 1.88
N GLU A 27 -1.83 -16.35 0.73
CA GLU A 27 -2.09 -17.17 -0.46
C GLU A 27 -0.79 -17.79 -1.02
N ILE A 28 0.27 -17.00 -1.13
CA ILE A 28 1.59 -17.49 -1.56
C ILE A 28 2.10 -18.58 -0.60
N ASP A 29 2.02 -18.33 0.71
CA ASP A 29 2.47 -19.26 1.74
C ASP A 29 1.65 -20.56 1.70
N THR A 30 0.33 -20.46 1.57
CA THR A 30 -0.58 -21.61 1.45
C THR A 30 -0.25 -22.49 0.25
N LEU A 31 0.09 -21.88 -0.89
CA LEU A 31 0.40 -22.61 -2.12
C LEU A 31 1.80 -23.24 -2.12
N LEU A 32 2.79 -22.56 -1.54
CA LEU A 32 4.20 -22.91 -1.70
C LEU A 32 4.82 -23.60 -0.48
N SER A 33 4.42 -23.24 0.74
CA SER A 33 5.00 -23.82 1.96
C SER A 33 4.85 -25.34 2.02
N PRO A 34 3.68 -25.95 1.75
CA PRO A 34 3.51 -27.40 1.87
C PRO A 34 4.47 -28.20 0.97
N LEU A 35 4.68 -27.74 -0.27
CA LEU A 35 5.57 -28.42 -1.22
C LEU A 35 7.04 -28.34 -0.79
N LEU A 36 7.44 -27.20 -0.21
CA LEU A 36 8.81 -27.00 0.28
C LEU A 36 9.05 -27.74 1.60
N GLU A 37 8.08 -27.77 2.50
CA GLU A 37 8.14 -28.54 3.74
C GLU A 37 8.24 -30.04 3.46
N GLU A 38 7.45 -30.56 2.51
CA GLU A 38 7.56 -31.97 2.08
C GLU A 38 8.92 -32.28 1.43
N ALA A 39 9.51 -31.32 0.71
CA ALA A 39 10.85 -31.48 0.15
C ALA A 39 11.93 -31.49 1.24
N ILE A 40 11.77 -30.68 2.28
CA ILE A 40 12.65 -30.66 3.46
C ILE A 40 12.55 -31.98 4.23
N ASP A 41 11.35 -32.51 4.39
CA ASP A 41 11.13 -33.77 5.12
C ASP A 41 11.73 -34.98 4.42
N ARG A 42 11.84 -34.94 3.09
CA ARG A 42 12.50 -35.97 2.29
C ARG A 42 14.02 -35.86 2.24
N ALA A 43 14.62 -34.81 2.81
CA ALA A 43 16.06 -34.61 2.78
C ALA A 43 16.80 -35.65 3.66
N PRO A 44 17.83 -36.35 3.14
CA PRO A 44 18.43 -37.51 3.81
C PRO A 44 19.41 -37.19 4.95
N ASP A 45 19.81 -35.92 5.17
CA ASP A 45 20.83 -35.53 6.16
C ASP A 45 20.41 -34.32 7.01
N GLY A 46 20.79 -34.33 8.29
CA GLY A 46 20.47 -33.25 9.24
C GLY A 46 21.03 -31.88 8.86
N SER A 47 22.24 -31.82 8.30
CA SER A 47 22.85 -30.57 7.83
C SER A 47 22.16 -30.01 6.57
N VAL A 48 21.72 -30.88 5.66
CA VAL A 48 20.96 -30.50 4.46
C VAL A 48 19.58 -29.98 4.85
N ARG A 49 18.93 -30.64 5.82
CA ARG A 49 17.65 -30.21 6.38
C ARG A 49 17.75 -28.81 7.00
N GLU A 50 18.78 -28.53 7.79
CA GLU A 50 19.00 -27.18 8.37
C GLU A 50 19.21 -26.08 7.32
N VAL A 51 19.92 -26.38 6.23
CA VAL A 51 20.09 -25.43 5.11
C VAL A 51 18.76 -25.20 4.42
N ALA A 52 17.98 -26.25 4.18
CA ALA A 52 16.69 -26.16 3.51
C ALA A 52 15.64 -25.40 4.34
N VAL A 53 15.61 -25.61 5.66
CA VAL A 53 14.76 -24.82 6.58
C VAL A 53 15.13 -23.33 6.54
N ARG A 54 16.43 -23.00 6.58
CA ARG A 54 16.89 -21.61 6.45
C ARG A 54 16.52 -21.00 5.10
N ALA A 55 16.58 -21.78 4.03
CA ALA A 55 16.16 -21.33 2.70
C ALA A 55 14.64 -21.06 2.64
N LEU A 56 13.81 -21.89 3.28
CA LEU A 56 12.37 -21.65 3.39
C LEU A 56 12.07 -20.36 4.16
N GLU A 57 12.74 -20.12 5.28
CA GLU A 57 12.58 -18.87 6.04
C GLU A 57 13.00 -17.64 5.24
N ALA A 58 14.11 -17.73 4.49
CA ALA A 58 14.53 -16.67 3.58
C ALA A 58 13.52 -16.44 2.43
N ALA A 59 12.92 -17.52 1.91
CA ALA A 59 11.86 -17.45 0.91
C ALA A 59 10.62 -16.75 1.47
N ARG A 60 10.17 -17.10 2.68
CA ARG A 60 9.05 -16.43 3.38
C ARG A 60 9.30 -14.92 3.50
N GLY A 61 10.48 -14.51 3.93
CA GLY A 61 10.85 -13.08 3.98
C GLY A 61 10.82 -12.39 2.62
N SER A 62 11.13 -13.10 1.54
CA SER A 62 11.06 -12.58 0.17
C SER A 62 9.62 -12.50 -0.35
N TRP A 63 8.77 -13.47 0.01
CA TRP A 63 7.34 -13.47 -0.31
C TRP A 63 6.60 -12.31 0.37
N GLN A 64 6.95 -11.97 1.61
CA GLN A 64 6.41 -10.78 2.27
C GLN A 64 6.70 -9.50 1.49
N LYS A 65 7.95 -9.35 1.00
CA LYS A 65 8.34 -8.20 0.16
C LYS A 65 7.61 -8.18 -1.17
N LEU A 66 7.46 -9.33 -1.81
CA LEU A 66 6.70 -9.47 -3.06
C LEU A 66 5.23 -9.10 -2.85
N ALA A 67 4.59 -9.62 -1.81
CA ALA A 67 3.20 -9.33 -1.49
C ALA A 67 2.96 -7.84 -1.24
N TYR A 68 3.87 -7.17 -0.53
CA TYR A 68 3.85 -5.72 -0.38
C TYR A 68 4.01 -4.99 -1.72
N ALA A 69 4.99 -5.37 -2.55
CA ALA A 69 5.24 -4.72 -3.83
C ALA A 69 4.03 -4.82 -4.78
N ILE A 70 3.36 -5.98 -4.80
CA ILE A 70 2.14 -6.18 -5.58
C ILE A 70 1.02 -5.27 -5.05
N ALA A 71 0.74 -5.31 -3.74
CA ALA A 71 -0.31 -4.49 -3.15
C ALA A 71 -0.06 -2.98 -3.37
N ALA A 72 1.16 -2.52 -3.13
CA ALA A 72 1.55 -1.13 -3.32
C ALA A 72 1.44 -0.71 -4.81
N GLY A 73 1.83 -1.60 -5.74
CA GLY A 73 1.70 -1.36 -7.17
C GLY A 73 0.23 -1.21 -7.61
N VAL A 74 -0.64 -2.10 -7.13
CA VAL A 74 -2.09 -2.03 -7.39
C VAL A 74 -2.70 -0.75 -6.83
N VAL A 75 -2.38 -0.40 -5.58
CA VAL A 75 -2.90 0.84 -4.96
C VAL A 75 -2.41 2.07 -5.70
N THR A 76 -1.12 2.13 -6.05
CA THR A 76 -0.57 3.23 -6.87
C THR A 76 -1.29 3.34 -8.20
N HIS A 77 -1.52 2.21 -8.87
CA HIS A 77 -2.22 2.19 -10.15
C HIS A 77 -3.66 2.70 -10.04
N LEU A 78 -4.39 2.26 -9.01
CA LEU A 78 -5.74 2.77 -8.73
C LEU A 78 -5.70 4.27 -8.42
N GLN A 79 -4.82 4.74 -7.55
CA GLN A 79 -4.72 6.17 -7.23
C GLN A 79 -4.44 7.04 -8.46
N ALA A 80 -3.66 6.55 -9.42
CA ALA A 80 -3.32 7.28 -10.64
C ALA A 80 -4.42 7.27 -11.71
N ASN A 81 -5.34 6.29 -11.69
CA ASN A 81 -6.29 6.06 -12.78
C ASN A 81 -7.75 6.02 -12.34
N LEU A 82 -8.03 6.09 -11.05
CA LEU A 82 -9.38 5.99 -10.52
C LEU A 82 -10.06 7.36 -10.58
N GLU A 83 -11.03 7.46 -11.48
CA GLU A 83 -11.90 8.61 -11.57
C GLU A 83 -13.12 8.38 -10.66
N VAL A 84 -13.27 9.24 -9.64
CA VAL A 84 -14.37 9.14 -8.69
C VAL A 84 -15.53 9.99 -9.20
N TRP A 85 -16.61 9.33 -9.60
CA TRP A 85 -17.86 9.98 -10.00
C TRP A 85 -18.88 9.93 -8.86
N ASN A 86 -19.63 11.02 -8.65
CA ASN A 86 -20.69 11.13 -7.63
C ASN A 86 -20.22 10.88 -6.18
N ALA A 87 -19.13 11.52 -5.77
CA ALA A 87 -18.72 11.50 -4.37
C ALA A 87 -19.75 12.26 -3.50
N GLU A 88 -20.51 11.53 -2.69
CA GLU A 88 -21.36 12.10 -1.64
C GLU A 88 -20.53 12.31 -0.37
N THR A 89 -20.64 13.49 0.22
CA THR A 89 -19.96 13.83 1.48
C THR A 89 -21.01 13.94 2.57
N ASP A 90 -20.83 13.20 3.68
CA ASP A 90 -21.75 13.21 4.82
C ASP A 90 -21.79 14.57 5.54
N THR A 91 -20.79 15.42 5.26
CA THR A 91 -20.65 16.76 5.82
C THR A 91 -20.29 17.73 4.70
N ALA A 92 -20.83 18.96 4.75
CA ALA A 92 -20.46 20.00 3.80
C ALA A 92 -18.92 20.14 3.73
N PRO A 93 -18.29 19.95 2.56
CA PRO A 93 -16.85 20.04 2.46
C PRO A 93 -16.41 21.47 2.77
N THR A 94 -15.45 21.62 3.68
CA THR A 94 -14.91 22.94 4.01
C THR A 94 -13.90 23.30 2.93
N LEU A 95 -14.27 24.21 2.03
CA LEU A 95 -13.36 24.76 1.03
C LEU A 95 -12.59 25.93 1.64
N THR A 96 -11.34 25.69 2.04
CA THR A 96 -10.45 26.77 2.48
C THR A 96 -9.75 27.36 1.26
N VAL A 97 -10.17 28.55 0.82
CA VAL A 97 -9.47 29.31 -0.21
C VAL A 97 -8.39 30.16 0.45
N GLY A 98 -7.13 29.73 0.33
CA GLY A 98 -5.97 30.52 0.74
C GLY A 98 -5.50 31.43 -0.39
N GLY A 99 -5.84 32.72 -0.34
CA GLY A 99 -5.36 33.72 -1.29
C GLY A 99 -5.60 35.14 -0.79
N ARG A 100 -4.72 36.10 -1.15
CA ARG A 100 -4.93 37.52 -0.84
C ARG A 100 -6.09 38.06 -1.68
N THR A 101 -7.30 38.10 -1.13
CA THR A 101 -8.42 38.84 -1.74
C THR A 101 -8.24 40.33 -1.43
N GLY A 102 -7.40 41.01 -2.22
CA GLY A 102 -7.26 42.45 -2.15
C GLY A 102 -8.45 43.14 -2.80
N THR A 103 -9.35 43.73 -2.01
CA THR A 103 -10.36 44.67 -2.50
C THR A 103 -9.77 46.08 -2.48
N THR A 104 -9.32 46.59 -3.63
CA THR A 104 -9.45 48.01 -4.02
C THR A 104 -8.86 48.24 -5.41
N SER A 105 -9.69 48.75 -6.31
CA SER A 105 -9.39 49.24 -7.67
C SER A 105 -9.30 48.18 -8.78
N GLY A 106 -10.12 48.38 -9.83
CA GLY A 106 -10.41 47.43 -10.90
C GLY A 106 -9.28 47.23 -11.90
N HIS A 107 -8.32 46.38 -11.57
CA HIS A 107 -7.42 45.74 -12.54
C HIS A 107 -7.17 44.30 -12.09
N ALA A 108 -7.36 43.35 -13.01
CA ALA A 108 -7.18 41.94 -12.74
C ALA A 108 -5.69 41.62 -12.61
N HIS A 109 -5.25 41.25 -11.40
CA HIS A 109 -3.98 40.56 -11.22
C HIS A 109 -4.22 39.06 -11.48
N PRO A 110 -3.35 38.36 -12.23
CA PRO A 110 -3.42 36.90 -12.29
C PRO A 110 -3.32 36.38 -10.87
N ALA A 111 -4.37 35.71 -10.40
CA ALA A 111 -4.36 35.06 -9.10
C ALA A 111 -3.20 34.05 -9.12
N GLY A 112 -2.21 34.27 -8.25
CA GLY A 112 -1.17 33.29 -8.00
C GLY A 112 -1.79 31.97 -7.53
N ASP A 113 -1.10 30.88 -7.84
CA ASP A 113 -1.52 29.48 -7.69
C ASP A 113 -2.58 29.25 -6.61
N LEU A 114 -3.81 29.04 -7.06
CA LEU A 114 -4.93 28.64 -6.22
C LEU A 114 -4.68 27.19 -5.76
N THR A 115 -4.31 27.01 -4.49
CA THR A 115 -4.24 25.67 -3.89
C THR A 115 -5.58 25.36 -3.23
N VAL A 116 -6.27 24.33 -3.73
CA VAL A 116 -7.51 23.81 -3.14
C VAL A 116 -7.17 22.56 -2.33
N THR A 117 -7.35 22.63 -1.02
CA THR A 117 -7.25 21.46 -0.13
C THR A 117 -8.65 21.00 0.23
N LEU A 118 -8.98 19.76 -0.09
CA LEU A 118 -10.24 19.13 0.31
C LEU A 118 -9.95 18.12 1.41
N GLU A 119 -10.55 18.33 2.59
CA GLU A 119 -10.48 17.41 3.73
C GLU A 119 -11.86 16.81 4.01
N GLY A 120 -11.94 15.56 4.46
CA GLY A 120 -13.17 14.93 4.94
C GLY A 120 -13.90 13.98 3.98
N PHE A 121 -13.26 13.49 2.90
CA PHE A 121 -13.86 12.43 2.10
C PHE A 121 -13.79 11.08 2.81
N THR A 122 -14.94 10.41 2.94
CA THR A 122 -15.01 9.02 3.38
C THR A 122 -15.56 8.19 2.24
N PHE A 123 -14.76 7.26 1.71
CA PHE A 123 -15.27 6.26 0.77
C PHE A 123 -16.15 5.29 1.57
N ARG A 124 -17.45 5.21 1.25
CA ARG A 124 -18.32 4.14 1.77
C ARG A 124 -18.19 2.94 0.85
#